data_AF-A0A4Q7YJD6-F1
#
_entry.id   AF-A0A4Q7YJD6-F1
#
_cell.length_a   1.000
_cell.length_b   1.000
_cell.length_c   1.000
_cell.angle_alpha   90.00
_cell.angle_beta   90.00
_cell.angle_gamma   90.00
#
_symmetry.space_group_name_H-M   'P 1'
#
loop_
_entity.id
_entity.type
_entity.pdbx_description
1 polymer ?
#
loop_
_entity_poly.entity_id
_entity_poly.type
_entity_poly.pdbx_seq_one_letter_code
_entity_poly.pdbx_strand_id
1 'polypeptide(L)'
;MTHVKIWLPEDRLDITALNVAFNGLPVTSASVALVSGYFGDLDELGESLREYFADGASWCRVGNAVHTVSDGDAEVRLVPRSEVPTWHADYFRACWGSREGARIPPEFRPQYASYVDRRQETRESCLRGQDLRAVAAKDGAGGVDKLVRHHQTQLAEWYAALDQLLCSLHTAEDPTEDLPEWVTSVATDELLDWHRTREYLTSAVLEYHHGDSGPRPDTVFGNLRFDFSTVAVELVPG
;
A
#
# COMPACT_ATOMS: atom_id res chain seq x y z
N MET A 1 -25.60 -16.46 21.65
CA MET A 1 -24.23 -16.99 21.78
C MET A 1 -23.34 -15.87 22.27
N THR A 2 -22.54 -16.11 23.30
CA THR A 2 -21.75 -15.08 24.00
C THR A 2 -20.40 -14.94 23.30
N HIS A 3 -20.20 -13.89 22.51
CA HIS A 3 -18.91 -13.62 21.87
C HIS A 3 -17.93 -13.04 22.90
N VAL A 4 -16.98 -13.86 23.33
CA VAL A 4 -15.83 -13.41 24.14
C VAL A 4 -14.80 -12.81 23.19
N LYS A 5 -14.73 -11.48 23.11
CA LYS A 5 -13.64 -10.78 22.41
C LYS A 5 -12.41 -10.79 23.31
N ILE A 6 -11.48 -11.71 23.06
CA ILE A 6 -10.14 -11.66 23.63
C ILE A 6 -9.31 -10.73 22.73
N TRP A 7 -8.99 -9.54 23.23
CA TRP A 7 -8.10 -8.61 22.53
C TRP A 7 -6.66 -9.10 22.72
N LEU A 8 -6.02 -9.51 21.62
CA LEU A 8 -4.57 -9.73 21.57
C LEU A 8 -3.86 -8.36 21.48
N PRO A 9 -2.57 -8.25 21.85
CA PRO A 9 -1.80 -7.04 21.59
C PRO A 9 -1.67 -6.84 20.07
N GLU A 10 -1.69 -5.58 19.62
CA GLU A 10 -1.79 -5.17 18.20
C GLU A 10 -3.19 -5.43 17.63
N ASP A 11 -3.66 -4.62 16.68
CA ASP A 11 -5.03 -4.61 16.10
C ASP A 11 -5.47 -5.94 15.46
N ARG A 12 -5.59 -6.99 16.28
CA ARG A 12 -5.78 -8.38 15.90
C ARG A 12 -6.88 -9.02 16.72
N LEU A 13 -7.69 -9.82 16.06
CA LEU A 13 -8.79 -10.58 16.64
C LEU A 13 -8.51 -12.07 16.45
N ASP A 14 -8.72 -12.86 17.50
CA ASP A 14 -8.69 -14.32 17.42
C ASP A 14 -9.90 -14.82 16.61
N ILE A 15 -9.62 -15.55 15.53
CA ILE A 15 -10.63 -16.14 14.63
C ILE A 15 -10.50 -17.66 14.53
N THR A 16 -9.81 -18.29 15.49
CA THR A 16 -9.57 -19.75 15.48
C THR A 16 -10.87 -20.55 15.41
N ALA A 17 -11.97 -20.01 15.97
CA ALA A 17 -13.29 -20.64 15.91
C ALA A 17 -13.85 -20.81 14.49
N LEU A 18 -13.35 -20.07 13.50
CA LEU A 18 -13.76 -20.19 12.10
C LEU A 18 -13.22 -21.46 11.43
N ASN A 19 -12.25 -22.14 12.04
CA ASN A 19 -11.68 -23.40 11.52
C ASN A 19 -11.28 -23.30 10.03
N VAL A 20 -10.61 -22.21 9.67
CA VAL A 20 -10.06 -21.98 8.33
C VAL A 20 -8.59 -22.40 8.35
N ALA A 21 -8.14 -23.07 7.29
CA ALA A 21 -6.75 -23.47 7.13
C ALA A 21 -6.30 -23.28 5.68
N PHE A 22 -5.02 -22.99 5.51
CA PHE A 22 -4.38 -22.88 4.20
C PHE A 22 -3.04 -23.61 4.23
N ASN A 23 -2.82 -24.49 3.24
CA ASN A 23 -1.63 -25.36 3.16
C ASN A 23 -1.34 -26.12 4.47
N GLY A 24 -2.39 -26.62 5.12
CA GLY A 24 -2.28 -27.42 6.34
C GLY A 24 -1.99 -26.63 7.62
N LEU A 25 -1.89 -25.30 7.56
CA LEU A 25 -1.74 -24.44 8.73
C LEU A 25 -3.03 -23.66 9.02
N PRO A 26 -3.44 -23.52 10.29
CA PRO A 26 -4.67 -22.82 10.64
C PRO A 26 -4.50 -21.30 10.52
N VAL A 27 -5.58 -20.63 10.11
CA VAL A 27 -5.73 -19.17 10.20
C VAL A 27 -6.32 -18.86 11.57
N THR A 28 -5.51 -18.28 12.45
CA THR A 28 -5.86 -18.14 13.89
C THR A 28 -6.20 -16.71 14.28
N SER A 29 -5.82 -15.73 13.48
CA SER A 29 -6.12 -14.33 13.77
C SER A 29 -6.39 -13.54 12.51
N ALA A 30 -7.13 -12.44 12.65
CA ALA A 30 -7.42 -11.48 11.60
C ALA A 30 -7.16 -10.05 12.08
N SER A 31 -6.82 -9.12 11.19
CA SER A 31 -6.72 -7.70 11.55
C SER A 31 -8.10 -7.10 11.83
N VAL A 32 -8.17 -6.08 12.71
CA VAL A 32 -9.43 -5.38 13.00
C VAL A 32 -10.00 -4.72 11.75
N ALA A 33 -9.13 -4.21 10.87
CA ALA A 33 -9.54 -3.62 9.60
C ALA A 33 -10.23 -4.64 8.69
N LEU A 34 -9.68 -5.86 8.59
CA LEU A 34 -10.28 -6.95 7.83
C LEU A 34 -11.67 -7.31 8.37
N VAL A 35 -11.77 -7.55 9.69
CA VAL A 35 -13.05 -7.87 10.33
C VAL A 35 -14.08 -6.74 10.15
N SER A 36 -13.63 -5.49 10.20
CA SER A 36 -14.49 -4.32 9.97
C SER A 36 -14.97 -4.20 8.52
N GLY A 37 -14.16 -4.64 7.54
CA GLY A 37 -14.54 -4.70 6.13
C GLY A 37 -15.72 -5.65 5.87
N TYR A 38 -15.85 -6.67 6.70
CA TYR A 38 -17.01 -7.58 6.74
C TYR A 38 -18.08 -7.14 7.75
N PHE A 39 -18.11 -5.86 8.14
CA PHE A 39 -19.05 -5.29 9.12
C PHE A 39 -19.08 -6.03 10.48
N GLY A 40 -18.03 -6.77 10.81
CA GLY A 40 -17.95 -7.61 12.01
C GLY A 40 -18.62 -8.98 11.87
N ASP A 41 -19.11 -9.36 10.69
CA ASP A 41 -19.64 -10.68 10.40
C ASP A 41 -18.48 -11.69 10.24
N LEU A 42 -18.26 -12.49 11.29
CA LEU A 42 -17.18 -13.48 11.31
C LEU A 42 -17.54 -14.73 10.50
N ASP A 43 -18.82 -15.03 10.30
CA ASP A 43 -19.24 -16.18 9.51
C ASP A 43 -19.00 -15.90 8.02
N GLU A 44 -19.38 -14.71 7.55
CA GLU A 44 -19.10 -14.24 6.18
C GLU A 44 -17.60 -14.14 5.90
N LEU A 45 -16.82 -13.61 6.86
CA LEU A 45 -15.35 -13.61 6.76
C LEU A 45 -14.81 -15.05 6.65
N GLY A 46 -15.32 -15.97 7.46
CA GLY A 46 -14.91 -17.38 7.44
C GLY A 46 -15.22 -18.06 6.11
N GLU A 47 -16.39 -17.81 5.53
CA GLU A 47 -16.76 -18.30 4.19
C GLU A 47 -15.85 -17.72 3.11
N SER A 48 -15.65 -16.40 3.12
CA SER A 48 -14.80 -15.71 2.15
C SER A 48 -13.36 -16.21 2.20
N LEU A 49 -12.77 -16.38 3.39
CA LEU A 49 -11.42 -16.92 3.53
C LEU A 49 -11.30 -18.36 2.98
N ARG A 50 -12.33 -19.20 3.16
CA ARG A 50 -12.31 -20.56 2.60
C ARG A 50 -12.39 -20.55 1.08
N GLU A 51 -13.21 -19.66 0.51
CA GLU A 51 -13.34 -19.51 -0.93
C GLU A 51 -12.05 -18.95 -1.56
N TYR A 52 -11.54 -17.86 -1.00
CA TYR A 52 -10.37 -17.16 -1.53
C TYR A 52 -9.08 -18.00 -1.54
N PHE A 53 -8.97 -18.95 -0.61
CA PHE A 53 -7.81 -19.83 -0.46
C PHE A 53 -8.14 -21.30 -0.74
N ALA A 54 -9.25 -21.58 -1.42
CA ALA A 54 -9.62 -22.92 -1.87
C ALA A 54 -8.66 -23.46 -2.95
N ASP A 55 -8.69 -24.78 -3.14
CA ASP A 55 -8.03 -25.41 -4.27
C ASP A 55 -8.60 -24.87 -5.60
N GLY A 56 -7.73 -24.31 -6.44
CA GLY A 56 -8.11 -23.67 -7.71
C GLY A 56 -8.48 -22.20 -7.61
N ALA A 57 -8.51 -21.62 -6.41
CA ALA A 57 -8.63 -20.17 -6.24
C ALA A 57 -7.39 -19.44 -6.76
N SER A 58 -7.58 -18.20 -7.22
CA SER A 58 -6.47 -17.37 -7.70
C SER A 58 -5.80 -16.66 -6.53
N TRP A 59 -4.54 -17.03 -6.28
CA TRP A 59 -3.68 -16.38 -5.30
C TRP A 59 -2.24 -16.34 -5.79
N CYS A 60 -1.44 -15.45 -5.23
CA CYS A 60 0.00 -15.38 -5.48
C CYS A 60 0.79 -15.32 -4.18
N ARG A 61 2.08 -15.68 -4.24
CA ARG A 61 2.99 -15.62 -3.10
C ARG A 61 3.87 -14.38 -3.22
N VAL A 62 3.93 -13.59 -2.16
CA VAL A 62 4.77 -12.38 -2.08
C VAL A 62 5.63 -12.51 -0.82
N GLY A 63 6.92 -12.80 -1.03
CA GLY A 63 7.81 -13.20 0.08
C GLY A 63 7.26 -14.41 0.82
N ASN A 64 6.95 -14.22 2.10
CA ASN A 64 6.39 -15.27 2.96
C ASN A 64 4.85 -15.22 3.08
N ALA A 65 4.21 -14.18 2.56
CA ALA A 65 2.76 -14.01 2.59
C ALA A 65 2.08 -14.57 1.33
N VAL A 66 0.79 -14.84 1.43
CA VAL A 66 -0.05 -15.31 0.32
C VAL A 66 -1.22 -14.35 0.12
N HIS A 67 -1.42 -13.89 -1.10
CA HIS A 67 -2.35 -12.82 -1.45
C HIS A 67 -3.43 -13.35 -2.36
N THR A 68 -4.68 -13.02 -2.05
CA THR A 68 -5.79 -13.30 -2.95
C THR A 68 -5.68 -12.43 -4.19
N VAL A 69 -6.08 -12.99 -5.33
CA VAL A 69 -6.22 -12.25 -6.58
C VAL A 69 -7.68 -12.38 -7.01
N SER A 70 -8.47 -11.37 -6.68
CA SER A 70 -9.91 -11.33 -6.91
C SER A 70 -10.33 -10.02 -7.55
N ASP A 71 -11.34 -10.03 -8.42
CA ASP A 71 -11.88 -8.83 -9.09
C ASP A 71 -12.65 -7.88 -8.14
N GLY A 72 -12.61 -8.11 -6.82
CA GLY A 72 -13.38 -7.37 -5.81
C GLY A 72 -12.53 -6.41 -4.96
N ASP A 73 -13.22 -5.53 -4.22
CA ASP A 73 -12.64 -4.47 -3.38
C ASP A 73 -11.99 -4.98 -2.08
N ALA A 74 -12.24 -6.24 -1.71
CA ALA A 74 -11.77 -6.88 -0.47
C ALA A 74 -10.78 -7.99 -0.76
N GLU A 75 -9.54 -7.59 -1.02
CA GLU A 75 -8.46 -8.57 -1.13
C GLU A 75 -7.90 -8.86 0.26
N VAL A 76 -7.47 -10.10 0.44
CA VAL A 76 -6.97 -10.62 1.71
C VAL A 76 -5.56 -11.16 1.49
N ARG A 77 -4.72 -11.02 2.52
CA ARG A 77 -3.44 -11.71 2.58
C ARG A 77 -3.34 -12.57 3.84
N LEU A 78 -2.66 -13.70 3.73
CA LEU A 78 -2.24 -14.54 4.85
C LEU A 78 -0.76 -14.29 5.13
N VAL A 79 -0.47 -13.73 6.30
CA VAL A 79 0.89 -13.47 6.77
C VAL A 79 1.26 -14.55 7.79
N PRO A 80 2.42 -15.22 7.66
CA PRO A 80 2.81 -16.25 8.62
C PRO A 80 3.23 -15.58 9.93
N ARG A 81 2.83 -16.16 11.06
CA ARG A 81 3.27 -15.70 12.38
C ARG A 81 4.66 -16.26 12.69
N SER A 82 5.59 -15.39 13.08
CA SER A 82 6.98 -15.75 13.36
C SER A 82 7.14 -16.68 14.57
N GLU A 83 6.22 -16.62 15.53
CA GLU A 83 6.29 -17.35 16.80
C GLU A 83 5.61 -18.72 16.76
N VAL A 84 4.59 -18.89 15.89
CA VAL A 84 3.73 -20.07 15.86
C VAL A 84 3.37 -20.38 14.40
N PRO A 85 3.43 -21.64 13.93
CA PRO A 85 3.12 -22.02 12.56
C PRO A 85 1.62 -21.88 12.25
N THR A 86 1.17 -20.65 12.11
CA THR A 86 -0.21 -20.23 11.92
C THR A 86 -0.25 -19.02 11.01
N TRP A 87 -1.38 -18.82 10.36
CA TRP A 87 -1.63 -17.65 9.52
C TRP A 87 -2.36 -16.56 10.30
N HIS A 88 -2.03 -15.32 9.96
CA HIS A 88 -2.76 -14.11 10.26
C HIS A 88 -3.40 -13.59 8.98
N ALA A 89 -4.71 -13.41 8.96
CA ALA A 89 -5.44 -12.80 7.85
C ALA A 89 -5.44 -11.27 7.98
N ASP A 90 -5.12 -10.58 6.89
CA ASP A 90 -5.09 -9.12 6.86
C ASP A 90 -5.67 -8.60 5.54
N TYR A 91 -6.10 -7.34 5.53
CA TYR A 91 -6.59 -6.69 4.34
C TYR A 91 -5.41 -6.34 3.42
N PHE A 92 -5.58 -6.59 2.13
CA PHE A 92 -4.65 -6.23 1.08
C PHE A 92 -5.38 -5.34 0.07
N ARG A 93 -4.69 -4.39 -0.57
CA ARG A 93 -5.32 -3.40 -1.46
C ARG A 93 -4.55 -3.21 -2.76
N ALA A 94 -4.37 -4.28 -3.52
CA ALA A 94 -3.87 -4.15 -4.90
C ALA A 94 -4.93 -3.63 -5.87
N CYS A 95 -6.21 -3.66 -5.49
CA CYS A 95 -7.31 -3.17 -6.30
C CYS A 95 -7.35 -3.85 -7.68
N TRP A 96 -7.23 -5.18 -7.74
CA TRP A 96 -7.27 -5.95 -8.98
C TRP A 96 -8.56 -5.69 -9.78
N GLY A 97 -9.67 -5.40 -9.11
CA GLY A 97 -10.93 -4.99 -9.72
C GLY A 97 -10.94 -3.57 -10.32
N SER A 98 -9.91 -2.75 -10.07
CA SER A 98 -9.79 -1.44 -10.69
C SER A 98 -9.48 -1.55 -12.18
N ARG A 99 -9.67 -0.45 -12.92
CA ARG A 99 -9.33 -0.37 -14.34
C ARG A 99 -7.85 -0.71 -14.59
N GLU A 100 -6.98 -0.28 -13.69
CA GLU A 100 -5.54 -0.49 -13.75
C GLU A 100 -5.19 -1.91 -13.33
N GLY A 101 -5.72 -2.38 -12.18
CA GLY A 101 -5.51 -3.74 -11.68
C GLY A 101 -5.93 -4.83 -12.67
N ALA A 102 -7.06 -4.63 -13.36
CA ALA A 102 -7.57 -5.56 -14.36
C ALA A 102 -6.69 -5.67 -15.61
N ARG A 103 -5.83 -4.67 -15.86
CA ARG A 103 -4.88 -4.65 -16.99
C ARG A 103 -3.56 -5.35 -16.67
N ILE A 104 -3.32 -5.73 -15.41
CA ILE A 104 -2.07 -6.36 -14.97
C ILE A 104 -2.10 -7.86 -15.31
N PRO A 105 -1.22 -8.33 -16.21
CA PRO A 105 -1.14 -9.75 -16.55
C PRO A 105 -0.78 -10.62 -15.34
N PRO A 106 -1.32 -11.86 -15.23
CA PRO A 106 -1.09 -12.75 -14.09
C PRO A 106 0.39 -12.93 -13.70
N GLU A 107 1.28 -12.98 -14.68
CA GLU A 107 2.73 -13.16 -14.52
C GLU A 107 3.44 -11.99 -13.82
N PHE A 108 2.84 -10.80 -13.80
CA PHE A 108 3.38 -9.59 -13.17
C PHE A 108 2.70 -9.24 -11.83
N ARG A 109 1.62 -9.96 -11.47
CA ARG A 109 0.89 -9.74 -10.21
C ARG A 109 1.76 -9.91 -8.97
N PRO A 110 2.70 -10.86 -8.87
CA PRO A 110 3.58 -10.95 -7.70
C PRO A 110 4.42 -9.69 -7.47
N GLN A 111 5.00 -9.13 -8.55
CA GLN A 111 5.82 -7.91 -8.51
C GLN A 111 4.96 -6.70 -8.10
N TYR A 112 3.79 -6.55 -8.72
CA TYR A 112 2.85 -5.48 -8.38
C TYR A 112 2.33 -5.59 -6.93
N ALA A 113 2.02 -6.81 -6.47
CA ALA A 113 1.57 -7.02 -5.10
C ALA A 113 2.67 -6.66 -4.08
N SER A 114 3.93 -7.00 -4.36
CA SER A 114 5.07 -6.57 -3.54
C SER A 114 5.22 -5.04 -3.49
N TYR A 115 4.92 -4.35 -4.58
CA TYR A 115 4.92 -2.89 -4.62
C TYR A 115 3.80 -2.30 -3.76
N VAL A 116 2.57 -2.81 -3.92
CA VAL A 116 1.39 -2.35 -3.18
C VAL A 116 1.57 -2.51 -1.68
N ASP A 117 2.12 -3.64 -1.21
CA ASP A 117 2.39 -3.86 0.21
C ASP A 117 3.27 -2.74 0.79
N ARG A 118 4.41 -2.47 0.15
CA ARG A 118 5.31 -1.41 0.59
C ARG A 118 4.70 -0.03 0.46
N ARG A 119 3.92 0.20 -0.59
CA ARG A 119 3.20 1.46 -0.78
C ARG A 119 2.19 1.67 0.34
N GLN A 120 1.46 0.65 0.75
CA GLN A 120 0.48 0.76 1.83
C GLN A 120 1.13 1.05 3.18
N GLU A 121 2.30 0.46 3.46
CA GLU A 121 3.08 0.75 4.68
C GLU A 121 3.58 2.20 4.75
N THR A 122 3.79 2.83 3.59
CA THR A 122 4.41 4.16 3.48
C THR A 122 3.43 5.29 3.22
N ARG A 123 2.19 4.99 2.80
CA ARG A 123 1.23 6.02 2.37
C ARG A 123 0.46 6.61 3.54
N GLU A 124 0.87 7.80 3.95
CA GLU A 124 0.10 8.66 4.86
C GLU A 124 -0.63 9.78 4.11
N SER A 125 -1.67 10.33 4.75
CA SER A 125 -2.43 11.46 4.21
C SER A 125 -1.55 12.69 4.02
N CYS A 126 -1.84 13.49 3.00
CA CYS A 126 -1.15 14.76 2.76
C CYS A 126 -1.28 15.72 3.95
N LEU A 127 -0.14 16.11 4.52
CA LEU A 127 -0.10 17.07 5.62
C LEU A 127 -0.57 18.48 5.22
N ARG A 128 -1.08 19.21 6.21
CA ARG A 128 -1.41 20.63 6.13
C ARG A 128 -0.66 21.39 7.24
N GLY A 129 -0.52 22.71 7.10
CA GLY A 129 0.12 23.52 8.13
C GLY A 129 -0.59 23.43 9.48
N GLN A 130 -1.92 23.25 9.50
CA GLN A 130 -2.69 22.98 10.72
C GLN A 130 -2.25 21.72 11.46
N ASP A 131 -1.84 20.66 10.75
CA ASP A 131 -1.44 19.39 11.36
C ASP A 131 -0.08 19.56 12.04
N LEU A 132 0.83 20.28 11.38
CA LEU A 132 2.11 20.67 11.96
C LEU A 132 1.93 21.58 13.19
N ARG A 133 0.99 22.54 13.15
CA ARG A 133 0.66 23.38 14.32
C ARG A 133 0.08 22.56 15.48
N ALA A 134 -0.75 21.56 15.18
CA ALA A 134 -1.30 20.68 16.21
C ALA A 134 -0.20 19.85 16.89
N VAL A 135 0.75 19.32 16.12
CA VAL A 135 1.93 18.63 16.66
C VAL A 135 2.83 19.60 17.44
N ALA A 136 3.06 20.80 16.92
CA ALA A 136 3.84 21.83 17.62
C ALA A 136 3.22 22.20 18.97
N ALA A 137 1.90 22.29 19.06
CA ALA A 137 1.19 22.59 20.30
C ALA A 137 1.34 21.47 21.35
N LYS A 138 1.49 20.22 20.91
CA LYS A 138 1.62 19.04 21.78
C LYS A 138 3.07 18.76 22.17
N ASP A 139 3.96 18.70 21.18
CA ASP A 139 5.32 18.14 21.29
C ASP A 139 6.40 19.18 20.93
N GLY A 140 6.02 20.44 20.68
CA GLY A 140 6.92 21.52 20.31
C GLY A 140 7.55 21.34 18.92
N ALA A 141 8.56 22.16 18.62
CA ALA A 141 9.27 22.13 17.34
C ALA A 141 9.95 20.78 17.07
N GLY A 142 10.37 20.06 18.11
CA GLY A 142 10.97 18.73 17.97
C GLY A 142 9.97 17.67 17.49
N GLY A 143 8.69 17.77 17.87
CA GLY A 143 7.64 16.92 17.32
C GLY A 143 7.40 17.17 15.83
N VAL A 144 7.42 18.45 15.42
CA VAL A 144 7.28 18.85 14.01
C VAL A 144 8.44 18.32 13.17
N ASP A 145 9.70 18.48 13.61
CA ASP A 145 10.86 17.94 12.90
C ASP A 145 10.78 16.41 12.72
N LYS A 146 10.39 15.68 13.77
CA LYS A 146 10.18 14.23 13.70
C LYS A 146 9.11 13.85 12.68
N LEU A 147 7.97 14.53 12.69
CA LEU A 147 6.88 14.26 11.76
C LEU A 147 7.31 14.55 10.31
N VAL A 148 7.96 15.69 10.06
CA VAL A 148 8.43 16.05 8.71
C VAL A 148 9.45 15.02 8.20
N ARG A 149 10.42 14.62 9.03
CA ARG A 149 11.40 13.59 8.65
C ARG A 149 10.74 12.25 8.37
N HIS A 150 9.76 11.85 9.18
CA HIS A 150 8.99 10.64 8.96
C HIS A 150 8.32 10.63 7.58
N HIS A 151 7.62 11.70 7.21
CA HIS A 151 7.02 11.82 5.87
C HIS A 151 8.05 11.88 4.74
N GLN A 152 9.22 12.49 4.96
CA GLN A 152 10.31 12.46 3.98
C GLN A 152 10.85 11.05 3.75
N THR A 153 11.04 10.28 4.82
CA THR A 153 11.43 8.87 4.74
C THR A 153 10.38 8.06 3.98
N GLN A 154 9.10 8.22 4.30
CA GLN A 154 8.01 7.54 3.58
C GLN A 154 7.98 7.86 2.09
N LEU A 155 8.15 9.13 1.71
CA LEU A 155 8.24 9.51 0.30
C LEU A 155 9.43 8.84 -0.40
N ALA A 156 10.59 8.76 0.27
CA ALA A 156 11.76 8.07 -0.29
C ALA A 156 11.52 6.56 -0.45
N GLU A 157 10.88 5.92 0.53
CA GLU A 157 10.53 4.50 0.50
C GLU A 157 9.49 4.18 -0.58
N TRP A 158 8.47 5.03 -0.76
CA TRP A 158 7.50 4.89 -1.84
C TRP A 158 8.18 5.01 -3.22
N TYR A 159 9.03 6.02 -3.42
CA TYR A 159 9.78 6.15 -4.67
C TYR A 159 10.66 4.93 -4.94
N ALA A 160 11.40 4.45 -3.94
CA ALA A 160 12.23 3.25 -4.05
C ALA A 160 11.43 1.97 -4.34
N ALA A 161 10.22 1.85 -3.78
CA ALA A 161 9.33 0.73 -4.08
C ALA A 161 8.84 0.76 -5.52
N LEU A 162 8.50 1.94 -6.05
CA LEU A 162 8.09 2.11 -7.44
C LEU A 162 9.25 1.85 -8.40
N ASP A 163 10.43 2.39 -8.09
CA ASP A 163 11.67 2.14 -8.83
C ASP A 163 12.00 0.64 -8.91
N GLN A 164 11.88 -0.07 -7.78
CA GLN A 164 12.07 -1.52 -7.74
C GLN A 164 11.02 -2.26 -8.58
N LEU A 165 9.75 -1.82 -8.58
CA LEU A 165 8.74 -2.40 -9.46
C LEU A 165 9.16 -2.24 -10.92
N LEU A 166 9.48 -1.03 -11.35
CA LEU A 166 9.89 -0.75 -12.73
C LEU A 166 11.13 -1.56 -13.13
N CYS A 167 12.16 -1.61 -12.29
CA CYS A 167 13.35 -2.44 -12.52
C CYS A 167 13.01 -3.94 -12.63
N SER A 168 12.06 -4.44 -11.83
CA SER A 168 11.68 -5.85 -11.85
C SER A 168 10.87 -6.25 -13.09
N LEU A 169 10.22 -5.27 -13.73
CA LEU A 169 9.42 -5.45 -14.94
C LEU A 169 10.26 -5.24 -16.20
N HIS A 170 11.38 -4.54 -16.10
CA HIS A 170 12.32 -4.37 -17.19
C HIS A 170 13.18 -5.64 -17.32
N THR A 171 12.90 -6.47 -18.33
CA THR A 171 13.70 -7.67 -18.60
C THR A 171 15.04 -7.27 -19.22
N ALA A 172 16.14 -7.68 -18.59
CA ALA A 172 17.51 -7.38 -19.04
C ALA A 172 17.88 -7.94 -20.43
N GLU A 173 17.00 -8.69 -21.08
CA GLU A 173 17.25 -9.31 -22.39
C GLU A 173 17.08 -8.34 -23.57
N ASP A 174 16.29 -7.27 -23.42
CA ASP A 174 16.23 -6.18 -24.42
C ASP A 174 15.86 -4.83 -23.76
N PRO A 175 16.84 -4.00 -23.38
CA PRO A 175 16.59 -2.68 -22.79
C PRO A 175 15.98 -1.67 -23.77
N THR A 176 15.72 -2.07 -25.02
CA THR A 176 14.99 -1.26 -26.01
C THR A 176 13.52 -1.63 -26.12
N GLU A 177 13.06 -2.67 -25.42
CA GLU A 177 11.65 -3.02 -25.38
C GLU A 177 10.90 -2.06 -24.45
N ASP A 178 9.92 -1.35 -25.02
CA ASP A 178 9.08 -0.43 -24.28
C ASP A 178 8.33 -1.16 -23.15
N LEU A 179 8.24 -0.53 -21.97
CA LEU A 179 7.43 -1.07 -20.87
C LEU A 179 5.98 -1.26 -21.34
N PRO A 180 5.29 -2.32 -20.86
CA PRO A 180 3.88 -2.51 -21.17
C PRO A 180 3.04 -1.29 -20.80
N GLU A 181 2.03 -0.95 -21.60
CA GLU A 181 1.19 0.25 -21.43
C GLU A 181 0.62 0.38 -20.01
N TRP A 182 0.23 -0.74 -19.38
CA TRP A 182 -0.31 -0.74 -18.02
C TRP A 182 0.74 -0.29 -16.99
N VAL A 183 2.01 -0.65 -17.18
CA VAL A 183 3.12 -0.25 -16.29
C VAL A 183 3.33 1.24 -16.39
N THR A 184 3.35 1.77 -17.61
CA THR A 184 3.49 3.21 -17.88
C THR A 184 2.34 4.00 -17.24
N SER A 185 1.10 3.50 -17.36
CA SER A 185 -0.07 4.14 -16.73
C SER A 185 0.04 4.16 -15.21
N VAL A 186 0.32 3.01 -14.59
CA VAL A 186 0.48 2.90 -13.12
C VAL A 186 1.61 3.80 -12.64
N ALA A 187 2.78 3.73 -13.28
CA ALA A 187 3.93 4.53 -12.88
C ALA A 187 3.66 6.03 -12.99
N THR A 188 2.94 6.45 -14.03
CA THR A 188 2.52 7.85 -14.21
C THR A 188 1.61 8.28 -13.06
N ASP A 189 0.53 7.55 -12.78
CA ASP A 189 -0.42 7.90 -11.72
C ASP A 189 0.24 7.92 -10.33
N GLU A 190 1.12 6.96 -10.05
CA GLU A 190 1.86 6.88 -8.80
C GLU A 190 2.85 8.03 -8.63
N LEU A 191 3.60 8.37 -9.67
CA LEU A 191 4.53 9.51 -9.62
C LEU A 191 3.78 10.84 -9.48
N LEU A 192 2.64 11.00 -10.15
CA LEU A 192 1.79 12.18 -10.00
C LEU A 192 1.32 12.35 -8.54
N ASP A 193 0.89 11.26 -7.90
CA ASP A 193 0.43 11.32 -6.51
C ASP A 193 1.60 11.49 -5.52
N TRP A 194 2.75 10.89 -5.81
CA TRP A 194 3.99 11.11 -5.05
C TRP A 194 4.43 12.57 -5.10
N HIS A 195 4.46 13.17 -6.29
CA HIS A 195 4.81 14.58 -6.48
C HIS A 195 3.85 15.51 -5.75
N ARG A 196 2.54 15.26 -5.89
CA ARG A 196 1.50 15.98 -5.15
C ARG A 196 1.77 15.89 -3.65
N THR A 197 2.01 14.70 -3.12
CA THR A 197 2.25 14.49 -1.68
C THR A 197 3.50 15.25 -1.20
N ARG A 198 4.57 15.24 -1.98
CA ARG A 198 5.80 16.01 -1.70
C ARG A 198 5.56 17.52 -1.71
N GLU A 199 4.80 18.04 -2.67
CA GLU A 199 4.44 19.45 -2.74
C GLU A 199 3.56 19.87 -1.55
N TYR A 200 2.64 19.00 -1.14
CA TYR A 200 1.82 19.22 0.05
C TYR A 200 2.66 19.28 1.33
N LEU A 201 3.62 18.37 1.49
CA LEU A 201 4.56 18.42 2.60
C LEU A 201 5.35 19.74 2.62
N THR A 202 5.87 20.15 1.46
CA THR A 202 6.62 21.40 1.32
C THR A 202 5.75 22.61 1.66
N SER A 203 4.53 22.64 1.15
CA SER A 203 3.56 23.70 1.42
C SER A 203 3.15 23.75 2.89
N ALA A 204 2.95 22.59 3.53
CA ALA A 204 2.62 22.52 4.95
C ALA A 204 3.74 23.10 5.83
N VAL A 205 5.01 22.79 5.50
CA VAL A 205 6.18 23.34 6.20
C VAL A 205 6.25 24.86 6.03
N LEU A 206 6.03 25.37 4.82
CA LEU A 206 5.99 26.82 4.57
C LEU A 206 4.85 27.48 5.34
N GLU A 207 3.64 26.91 5.31
CA GLU A 207 2.46 27.41 6.01
C GLU A 207 2.64 27.42 7.54
N TYR A 208 3.40 26.46 8.07
CA TYR A 208 3.76 26.39 9.48
C TYR A 208 4.72 27.51 9.88
N HIS A 209 5.75 27.79 9.07
CA HIS A 209 6.77 28.78 9.40
C HIS A 209 6.36 30.23 9.09
N HIS A 210 5.57 30.44 8.04
CA HIS A 210 5.31 31.76 7.47
C HIS A 210 3.84 32.17 7.49
N GLY A 211 2.95 31.30 7.99
CA GLY A 211 1.51 31.51 7.93
C GLY A 211 0.94 31.16 6.54
N ASP A 212 -0.35 31.41 6.35
CA ASP A 212 -1.02 31.10 5.08
C ASP A 212 -0.39 31.91 3.93
N SER A 213 0.26 31.20 3.00
CA SER A 213 0.90 31.79 1.83
C SER A 213 -0.07 32.07 0.68
N GLY A 214 -1.39 31.89 0.90
CA GLY A 214 -2.42 32.01 -0.12
C GLY A 214 -2.73 30.67 -0.80
N PRO A 215 -3.48 30.69 -1.92
CA PRO A 215 -3.87 29.46 -2.60
C PRO A 215 -2.63 28.65 -2.97
N ARG A 216 -2.66 27.36 -2.65
CA ARG A 216 -1.59 26.43 -2.99
C ARG A 216 -1.39 26.45 -4.50
N PRO A 217 -0.15 26.44 -5.00
CA PRO A 217 0.07 26.32 -6.43
C PRO A 217 -0.63 25.05 -6.91
N ASP A 218 -1.42 25.16 -7.98
CA ASP A 218 -1.83 23.97 -8.72
C ASP A 218 -0.55 23.24 -9.12
N THR A 219 -0.49 21.93 -8.88
CA THR A 219 0.66 21.13 -9.31
C THR A 219 0.81 21.31 -10.84
N VAL A 220 1.83 22.05 -11.27
CA VAL A 220 2.09 22.29 -12.70
C VAL A 220 2.92 21.13 -13.22
N PHE A 221 2.25 20.15 -13.82
CA PHE A 221 2.83 18.91 -14.33
C PHE A 221 3.61 19.04 -15.66
N GLY A 222 3.89 20.26 -16.12
CA GLY A 222 4.35 20.53 -17.50
C GLY A 222 5.74 19.99 -17.89
N ASN A 223 6.53 19.47 -16.95
CA ASN A 223 7.97 19.26 -17.12
C ASN A 223 8.46 17.84 -16.77
N LEU A 224 7.56 16.86 -16.62
CA LEU A 224 7.94 15.47 -16.39
C LEU A 224 8.33 14.81 -17.71
N ARG A 225 9.60 14.45 -17.89
CA ARG A 225 10.03 13.52 -18.93
C ARG A 225 10.40 12.20 -18.28
N PHE A 226 9.63 11.18 -18.63
CA PHE A 226 9.87 9.83 -18.18
C PHE A 226 10.83 9.15 -19.16
N ASP A 227 11.99 8.73 -18.67
CA ASP A 227 12.86 7.83 -19.41
C ASP A 227 12.76 6.43 -18.81
N PHE A 228 11.76 5.69 -19.29
CA PHE A 228 11.52 4.32 -18.87
C PHE A 228 12.59 3.34 -19.37
N SER A 229 13.45 3.75 -20.31
CA SER A 229 14.59 2.93 -20.77
C SER A 229 15.77 2.94 -19.79
N THR A 230 15.81 3.92 -18.89
CA THR A 230 16.87 4.06 -17.86
C THR A 230 16.33 3.95 -16.43
N VAL A 231 15.03 3.69 -16.26
CA VAL A 231 14.30 3.74 -14.98
C VAL A 231 14.53 5.07 -14.26
N ALA A 232 14.71 6.15 -15.02
CA ALA A 232 15.02 7.48 -14.50
C ALA A 232 13.89 8.45 -14.82
N VAL A 233 13.51 9.24 -13.82
CA VAL A 233 12.58 10.36 -13.98
C VAL A 233 13.41 11.65 -13.96
N GLU A 234 13.49 12.32 -15.10
CA GLU A 234 14.17 13.61 -15.20
C GLU A 234 13.15 14.76 -15.12
N LEU A 235 13.46 15.73 -14.25
CA LEU A 235 12.82 17.04 -14.30
C LEU A 235 13.46 17.82 -15.44
N VAL A 236 12.72 18.05 -16.52
CA VAL A 236 13.23 18.85 -17.65
C VAL A 236 13.05 20.33 -17.34
N PRO A 237 14.09 21.16 -17.43
CA PRO A 237 13.91 22.61 -17.38
C PRO A 237 13.06 23.07 -18.56
N GLY A 238 11.99 23.82 -18.28
CA GLY A 238 11.21 24.52 -19.31
C GLY A 238 11.90 25.79 -19.80
#